data_AF-A0A1V9XIZ3-F1
#
_entry.id   AF-A0A1V9XIZ3-F1
#
_cell.length_a   1.000
_cell.length_b   1.000
_cell.length_c   1.000
_cell.angle_alpha   90.00
_cell.angle_beta   90.00
_cell.angle_gamma   90.00
#
_symmetry.space_group_name_H-M   'P 1'
#
loop_
_entity.id
_entity.type
_entity.pdbx_description
1 polymer ?
#
loop_
_entity_poly.entity_id
_entity_poly.type
_entity_poly.pdbx_seq_one_letter_code
_entity_poly.pdbx_strand_id
1 'polypeptide(L)'
;MLSLETIHKSHLEKLNAFDADFTAEFCKLALQTLLVHGDLARNEKLYVKAASRLNSDATVVKECVEALTALFKIAARKGLVRLQETLVLTNLPQSLVDTIAESYSEVHRALNQHLRLIQPVPVSYRGLEWRLGAVVASRAERATMKPRLTLQFSLVDCNGQCNKVNVECSIDNLRKMRDVLEEVLQAARTRKVRKLTRMLT
;
A
#
# COMPACT_ATOMS: atom_id res chain seq x y z
N MET A 1 -6.98 -4.94 17.16
CA MET A 1 -5.86 -5.44 17.99
C MET A 1 -4.86 -6.21 17.15
N LEU A 2 -3.56 -5.97 17.31
CA LEU A 2 -2.50 -6.83 16.78
C LEU A 2 -2.45 -8.12 17.61
N SER A 3 -2.74 -9.26 16.99
CA SER A 3 -2.49 -10.58 17.59
C SER A 3 -1.06 -10.97 17.26
N LEU A 4 -0.10 -10.42 18.01
CA LEU A 4 1.26 -10.96 18.03
C LEU A 4 1.22 -12.28 18.80
N GLU A 5 1.76 -13.34 18.22
CA GLU A 5 1.93 -14.62 18.91
C GLU A 5 2.77 -14.41 20.19
N THR A 6 2.44 -15.12 21.25
CA THR A 6 3.09 -15.01 22.58
C THR A 6 4.60 -15.19 22.52
N ILE A 7 5.09 -15.97 21.54
CA ILE A 7 6.51 -16.22 21.28
C ILE A 7 7.21 -14.95 20.76
N HIS A 8 6.56 -14.18 19.89
CA HIS A 8 7.15 -12.93 19.39
C HIS A 8 7.16 -11.84 20.47
N LYS A 9 6.24 -11.88 21.43
CA LYS A 9 6.25 -10.96 22.57
C LYS A 9 7.42 -11.23 23.51
N SER A 10 7.70 -12.50 23.85
CA SER A 10 8.85 -12.85 24.68
C SER A 10 10.19 -12.57 24.00
N HIS A 11 10.26 -12.69 22.67
CA HIS A 11 11.45 -12.32 21.90
C HIS A 11 11.65 -10.80 21.81
N LEU A 12 10.56 -10.01 21.76
CA LEU A 12 10.65 -8.55 21.84
C LEU A 12 11.07 -8.08 23.24
N GLU A 13 10.70 -8.77 24.32
CA GLU A 13 11.18 -8.45 25.67
C GLU A 13 12.70 -8.58 25.81
N LYS A 14 13.34 -9.46 25.01
CA LYS A 14 14.81 -9.57 24.97
C LYS A 14 15.48 -8.32 24.38
N LEU A 15 14.76 -7.50 23.60
CA LEU A 15 15.27 -6.22 23.08
C LEU A 15 15.48 -5.18 24.19
N ASN A 16 14.82 -5.31 25.35
CA ASN A 16 15.01 -4.41 26.49
C ASN A 16 16.43 -4.46 27.07
N ALA A 17 17.20 -5.51 26.77
CA ALA A 17 18.58 -5.65 27.23
C ALA A 17 19.59 -4.89 26.35
N PHE A 18 19.15 -4.27 25.25
CA PHE A 18 20.03 -3.66 24.25
C PHE A 18 19.74 -2.16 24.08
N ASP A 19 20.79 -1.40 23.77
CA ASP A 19 20.66 0.03 23.49
C ASP A 19 19.97 0.32 22.14
N ALA A 20 19.56 1.57 21.97
CA ALA A 20 18.87 2.05 20.76
C ALA A 20 19.67 1.81 19.47
N ASP A 21 21.00 1.94 19.52
CA ASP A 21 21.88 1.72 18.35
C ASP A 21 21.86 0.27 17.88
N PHE A 22 21.86 -0.69 18.82
CA PHE A 22 21.75 -2.11 18.51
C PHE A 22 20.36 -2.44 17.95
N THR A 23 19.32 -1.80 18.49
CA THR A 23 17.94 -1.97 18.02
C THR A 23 17.74 -1.45 16.60
N ALA A 24 18.40 -0.34 16.25
CA ALA A 24 18.41 0.18 14.87
C ALA A 24 19.08 -0.82 13.91
N GLU A 25 20.20 -1.45 14.28
CA GLU A 25 20.84 -2.49 13.47
C GLU A 25 19.97 -3.76 13.35
N PHE A 26 19.27 -4.18 14.41
CA PHE A 26 18.30 -5.28 14.33
C PHE A 26 17.13 -4.96 13.41
N CYS A 27 16.62 -3.72 13.45
CA CYS A 27 15.61 -3.24 12.52
C CYS A 27 16.14 -3.32 11.09
N LYS A 28 17.33 -2.76 10.78
CA LYS A 28 17.94 -2.86 9.44
C LYS A 28 18.08 -4.30 8.96
N LEU A 29 18.46 -5.23 9.84
CA LEU A 29 18.60 -6.64 9.49
C LEU A 29 17.23 -7.28 9.18
N ALA A 30 16.21 -7.01 10.01
CA ALA A 30 14.83 -7.45 9.79
C ALA A 30 14.24 -6.89 8.49
N LEU A 31 14.73 -5.73 8.05
CA LEU A 31 14.32 -5.10 6.80
C LEU A 31 15.03 -5.70 5.59
N GLN A 32 16.32 -5.99 5.69
CA GLN A 32 17.05 -6.70 4.64
C GLN A 32 16.48 -8.10 4.40
N THR A 33 16.08 -8.81 5.45
CA THR A 33 15.42 -10.12 5.31
C THR A 33 14.05 -9.99 4.63
N LEU A 34 13.28 -8.96 4.97
CA LEU A 34 11.97 -8.67 4.36
C LEU A 34 12.05 -8.28 2.88
N LEU A 35 12.97 -7.38 2.52
CA LEU A 35 13.05 -6.76 1.19
C LEU A 35 13.83 -7.60 0.18
N VAL A 36 14.93 -8.23 0.59
CA VAL A 36 15.92 -8.81 -0.34
C VAL A 36 15.80 -10.33 -0.44
N HIS A 37 15.44 -11.01 0.66
CA HIS A 37 15.64 -12.46 0.75
C HIS A 37 14.35 -13.27 0.93
N GLY A 38 13.25 -12.64 1.35
CA GLY A 38 11.92 -13.26 1.45
C GLY A 38 11.76 -14.27 2.61
N ASP A 39 12.78 -15.11 2.86
CA ASP A 39 12.78 -16.17 3.87
C ASP A 39 13.88 -16.00 4.92
N LEU A 40 13.45 -15.99 6.18
CA LEU A 40 14.30 -15.93 7.38
C LEU A 40 15.23 -17.15 7.52
N ALA A 41 14.86 -18.29 6.91
CA ALA A 41 15.53 -19.58 7.05
C ALA A 41 16.84 -19.70 6.26
N ARG A 42 17.09 -18.83 5.25
CA ARG A 42 18.24 -18.99 4.33
C ARG A 42 19.48 -18.18 4.73
N ASN A 43 19.43 -17.44 5.84
CA ASN A 43 20.38 -16.37 6.16
C ASN A 43 21.20 -16.56 7.45
N GLU A 44 21.52 -17.81 7.80
CA GLU A 44 22.31 -18.14 9.00
C GLU A 44 23.66 -17.39 9.04
N LYS A 45 24.29 -17.17 7.87
CA LYS A 45 25.54 -16.40 7.74
C LYS A 45 25.40 -14.91 8.08
N LEU A 46 24.23 -14.30 7.83
CA LEU A 46 23.99 -12.90 8.18
C LEU A 46 23.81 -12.75 9.69
N TYR A 47 23.12 -13.70 10.33
CA TYR A 47 22.93 -13.69 11.79
C TYR A 47 24.24 -13.94 12.54
N VAL A 48 25.09 -14.86 12.06
CA VAL A 48 26.43 -15.10 12.65
C VAL A 48 27.33 -13.87 12.51
N LYS A 49 27.27 -13.16 11.37
CA LYS A 49 28.02 -11.92 11.16
C LYS A 49 27.48 -10.75 11.99
N ALA A 50 26.18 -10.69 12.22
CA ALA A 50 25.57 -9.70 13.11
C ALA A 50 25.91 -10.01 14.57
N ALA A 51 25.84 -11.28 14.98
CA ALA A 51 26.22 -11.76 16.30
C ALA A 51 27.66 -11.40 16.67
N SER A 52 28.61 -11.59 15.73
CA SER A 52 30.01 -11.21 15.95
C SER A 52 30.24 -9.70 16.01
N ARG A 53 29.43 -8.89 15.30
CA ARG A 53 29.49 -7.42 15.36
C ARG A 53 28.85 -6.85 16.62
N LEU A 54 27.82 -7.51 17.14
CA LEU A 54 27.01 -7.04 18.25
C LEU A 54 27.42 -7.70 19.59
N ASN A 55 28.45 -8.55 19.57
CA ASN A 55 28.97 -9.32 20.70
C ASN A 55 27.86 -10.06 21.49
N SER A 56 26.88 -10.60 20.76
CA SER A 56 25.71 -11.30 21.30
C SER A 56 25.58 -12.68 20.66
N ASP A 57 24.85 -13.59 21.31
CA ASP A 57 24.60 -14.92 20.75
C ASP A 57 23.75 -14.84 19.46
N ALA A 58 24.13 -15.61 18.45
CA ALA A 58 23.47 -15.66 17.15
C ALA A 58 22.02 -16.15 17.25
N THR A 59 21.71 -16.97 18.27
CA THR A 59 20.34 -17.42 18.56
C THR A 59 19.44 -16.25 18.98
N VAL A 60 19.91 -15.41 19.90
CA VAL A 60 19.18 -14.22 20.40
C VAL A 60 18.98 -13.20 19.29
N VAL A 61 20.00 -12.97 18.46
CA VAL A 61 19.89 -12.07 17.30
C VAL A 61 18.83 -12.57 16.32
N LYS A 62 18.82 -13.87 16.02
CA LYS A 62 17.84 -14.47 15.11
C LYS A 62 16.42 -14.33 15.66
N GLU A 63 16.20 -14.65 16.93
CA GLU A 63 14.89 -14.56 17.58
C GLU A 63 14.33 -13.12 17.61
N CYS A 64 15.17 -12.13 17.89
CA CYS A 64 14.79 -10.72 17.89
C CYS A 64 14.44 -10.24 16.47
N VAL A 65 15.24 -10.61 15.49
CA VAL A 65 15.00 -10.25 14.08
C VAL A 65 13.74 -10.93 13.55
N GLU A 66 13.48 -12.19 13.91
CA GLU A 66 12.24 -12.89 13.55
C GLU A 66 11.01 -12.18 14.12
N ALA A 67 11.06 -11.76 15.38
CA ALA A 67 9.98 -11.03 16.03
C ALA A 67 9.73 -9.65 15.39
N LEU A 68 10.78 -8.89 15.08
CA LEU A 68 10.68 -7.61 14.35
C LEU A 68 10.13 -7.80 12.93
N THR A 69 10.58 -8.85 12.23
CA THR A 69 10.09 -9.18 10.89
C THR A 69 8.60 -9.54 10.92
N ALA A 70 8.18 -10.34 11.90
CA ALA A 70 6.77 -10.70 12.08
C ALA A 70 5.91 -9.47 12.42
N LEU A 71 6.39 -8.60 13.30
CA LEU A 71 5.75 -7.32 13.62
C LEU A 71 5.57 -6.45 12.35
N PHE A 72 6.63 -6.26 11.57
CA PHE A 72 6.57 -5.47 10.33
C PHE A 72 5.64 -6.09 9.29
N LYS A 73 5.62 -7.43 9.15
CA LYS A 73 4.67 -8.13 8.27
C LYS A 73 3.22 -7.90 8.70
N ILE A 74 2.92 -8.01 9.99
CA ILE A 74 1.56 -7.79 10.50
C ILE A 74 1.15 -6.32 10.36
N ALA A 75 2.05 -5.38 10.64
CA ALA A 75 1.81 -3.96 10.49
C ALA A 75 1.55 -3.57 9.03
N ALA A 76 2.38 -4.08 8.10
CA ALA A 76 2.20 -3.88 6.67
C ALA A 76 0.89 -4.49 6.15
N ARG A 77 0.54 -5.71 6.59
CA ARG A 77 -0.74 -6.36 6.24
C ARG A 77 -1.95 -5.55 6.70
N LYS A 78 -1.82 -4.79 7.80
CA LYS A 78 -2.89 -3.94 8.33
C LYS A 78 -2.85 -2.51 7.82
N GLY A 79 -1.92 -2.17 6.93
CA GLY A 79 -1.78 -0.81 6.39
C GLY A 79 -1.48 0.24 7.45
N LEU A 80 -0.87 -0.15 8.58
CA LEU A 80 -0.56 0.80 9.65
C LEU A 80 0.55 1.73 9.19
N VAL A 81 0.29 3.04 9.18
CA VAL A 81 1.30 4.06 8.84
C VAL A 81 2.17 4.40 10.04
N ARG A 82 1.65 4.23 11.26
CA ARG A 82 2.35 4.51 12.52
C ARG A 82 2.30 3.30 13.44
N LEU A 83 3.47 2.77 13.81
CA LEU A 83 3.60 1.65 14.73
C LEU A 83 3.49 2.06 16.21
N GLN A 84 3.74 3.34 16.53
CA GLN A 84 3.78 3.87 17.90
C GLN A 84 2.53 3.46 18.71
N GLU A 85 1.34 3.71 18.17
CA GLU A 85 0.05 3.41 18.83
C GLU A 85 -0.16 1.92 19.12
N THR A 86 0.49 1.04 18.35
CA THR A 86 0.37 -0.40 18.57
C THR A 86 1.45 -0.95 19.50
N LEU A 87 2.61 -0.29 19.51
CA LEU A 87 3.74 -0.65 20.37
C LEU A 87 3.59 -0.16 21.82
N VAL A 88 2.64 0.74 22.11
CA VAL A 88 2.27 1.09 23.50
C VAL A 88 1.86 -0.14 24.33
N LEU A 89 1.39 -1.21 23.67
CA LEU A 89 1.00 -2.47 24.33
C LEU A 89 2.17 -3.44 24.55
N THR A 90 3.37 -3.12 24.05
CA THR A 90 4.59 -3.89 24.29
C THR A 90 5.36 -3.21 25.41
N ASN A 91 5.91 -3.99 26.35
CA ASN A 91 6.59 -3.51 27.56
C ASN A 91 8.01 -2.96 27.25
N LEU A 92 8.13 -2.22 26.15
CA LEU A 92 9.37 -1.67 25.60
C LEU A 92 9.54 -0.21 26.07
N PRO A 93 10.78 0.25 26.34
CA PRO A 93 11.05 1.65 26.62
C PRO A 93 10.75 2.53 25.40
N GLN A 94 10.29 3.76 25.65
CA GLN A 94 9.83 4.68 24.61
C GLN A 94 10.90 4.97 23.55
N SER A 95 12.18 5.05 23.96
CA SER A 95 13.30 5.24 23.04
C SER A 95 13.40 4.14 21.98
N LEU A 96 13.20 2.88 22.36
CA LEU A 96 13.22 1.74 21.44
C LEU A 96 11.98 1.73 20.54
N VAL A 97 10.82 2.08 21.08
CA VAL A 97 9.58 2.20 20.31
C VAL A 97 9.72 3.24 19.20
N ASP A 98 10.33 4.38 19.50
CA ASP A 98 10.55 5.45 18.52
C ASP A 98 11.52 5.01 17.42
N THR A 99 12.65 4.37 17.77
CA THR A 99 13.59 3.81 16.78
C THR A 99 12.94 2.77 15.85
N ILE A 100 12.11 1.87 16.40
CA ILE A 100 11.39 0.84 15.63
C ILE A 100 10.35 1.49 14.71
N ALA A 101 9.62 2.50 15.21
CA ALA A 101 8.60 3.20 14.45
C ALA A 101 9.19 4.03 13.30
N GLU A 102 10.31 4.71 13.54
CA GLU A 102 11.05 5.45 12.51
C GLU A 102 11.56 4.50 11.43
N SER A 103 12.23 3.41 11.82
CA SER A 103 12.74 2.40 10.90
C SER A 103 11.63 1.78 10.05
N TYR A 104 10.47 1.51 10.64
CA TYR A 104 9.31 1.00 9.91
C TYR A 104 8.72 2.03 8.95
N SER A 105 8.69 3.31 9.33
CA SER A 105 8.13 4.37 8.47
C SER A 105 8.93 4.54 7.17
N GLU A 106 10.26 4.46 7.28
CA GLU A 106 11.14 4.48 6.11
C GLU A 106 10.88 3.31 5.17
N VAL A 107 10.62 2.13 5.74
CA VAL A 107 10.38 0.89 5.01
C VAL A 107 9.00 0.85 4.42
N HIS A 108 7.99 1.31 5.15
CA HIS A 108 6.64 1.44 4.64
C HIS A 108 6.64 2.35 3.40
N ARG A 109 7.42 3.44 3.44
CA ARG A 109 7.65 4.30 2.27
C ARG A 109 8.36 3.56 1.14
N ALA A 110 9.46 2.84 1.41
CA ALA A 110 10.22 2.11 0.39
C ALA A 110 9.42 0.95 -0.23
N LEU A 111 8.69 0.18 0.57
CA LEU A 111 7.77 -0.88 0.14
C LEU A 111 6.64 -0.31 -0.71
N ASN A 112 6.00 0.78 -0.29
CA ASN A 112 4.96 1.43 -1.10
C ASN A 112 5.51 1.97 -2.42
N GLN A 113 6.73 2.50 -2.44
CA GLN A 113 7.39 2.91 -3.68
C GLN A 113 7.63 1.72 -4.61
N HIS A 114 8.16 0.59 -4.10
CA HIS A 114 8.37 -0.61 -4.91
C HIS A 114 7.05 -1.26 -5.37
N LEU A 115 6.05 -1.34 -4.49
CA LEU A 115 4.72 -1.84 -4.84
C LEU A 115 4.05 -0.98 -5.92
N ARG A 116 4.25 0.35 -5.90
CA ARG A 116 3.77 1.24 -6.97
C ARG A 116 4.44 0.98 -8.33
N LEU A 117 5.69 0.48 -8.33
CA LEU A 117 6.40 0.10 -9.56
C LEU A 117 5.91 -1.25 -10.10
N ILE A 118 5.57 -2.20 -9.21
CA ILE A 118 5.17 -3.57 -9.57
C ILE A 118 3.67 -3.66 -9.89
N GLN A 119 2.84 -2.92 -9.17
CA GLN A 119 1.42 -2.73 -9.46
C GLN A 119 1.20 -1.25 -9.79
N PRO A 120 1.07 -0.87 -11.07
CA PRO A 120 0.54 0.44 -11.39
C PRO A 120 -0.85 0.50 -10.77
N VAL A 121 -0.99 1.31 -9.72
CA VAL A 121 -2.30 1.63 -9.15
C VAL A 121 -3.17 2.09 -10.33
N PRO A 122 -4.32 1.46 -10.57
CA PRO A 122 -5.17 1.84 -11.69
C PRO A 122 -5.50 3.32 -11.56
N VAL A 123 -5.42 4.03 -12.68
CA VAL A 123 -5.77 5.45 -12.77
C VAL A 123 -7.12 5.66 -12.08
N SER A 124 -7.13 6.49 -11.03
CA SER A 124 -8.31 6.68 -10.21
C SER A 124 -9.20 7.76 -10.80
N TYR A 125 -10.50 7.48 -10.89
CA TYR A 125 -11.48 8.43 -11.37
C TYR A 125 -11.75 9.50 -10.30
N ARG A 126 -11.62 10.78 -10.66
CA ARG A 126 -11.90 11.93 -9.78
C ARG A 126 -13.21 12.63 -10.11
N GLY A 127 -13.55 12.74 -11.40
CA GLY A 127 -14.76 13.45 -11.80
C GLY A 127 -15.04 13.41 -13.29
N LEU A 128 -16.26 13.83 -13.64
CA LEU A 128 -16.76 13.94 -15.00
C LEU A 128 -17.46 15.28 -15.15
N GLU A 129 -17.00 16.07 -16.09
CA GLU A 129 -17.71 17.25 -16.58
C GLU A 129 -18.29 16.92 -17.95
N TRP A 130 -19.45 17.48 -18.28
CA TRP A 130 -20.10 17.25 -19.56
C TRP A 130 -20.67 18.54 -20.13
N ARG A 131 -20.71 18.62 -21.45
CA ARG A 131 -21.32 19.73 -22.18
C ARG A 131 -22.13 19.17 -23.33
N LEU A 132 -23.40 19.52 -23.37
CA LEU A 132 -24.25 19.31 -24.54
C LEU A 132 -24.24 20.59 -25.38
N GLY A 133 -23.72 20.49 -26.59
CA GLY A 133 -23.77 21.52 -27.61
C GLY A 133 -24.68 21.11 -28.76
N ALA A 134 -24.96 22.05 -29.66
CA ALA A 134 -25.61 21.76 -30.92
C ALA A 134 -24.95 22.61 -32.02
N VAL A 135 -24.69 22.00 -33.17
CA VAL A 135 -24.26 22.71 -34.36
C VAL A 135 -25.50 23.01 -35.19
N VAL A 136 -25.83 24.30 -35.30
CA VAL A 136 -26.89 24.78 -36.18
C VAL A 136 -26.30 24.90 -37.58
N ALA A 137 -26.90 24.20 -38.55
CA ALA A 137 -26.41 24.19 -39.92
C ALA A 137 -26.44 25.61 -40.54
N SER A 138 -25.47 25.90 -41.42
CA SER A 138 -25.46 27.15 -42.19
C SER A 138 -26.49 27.09 -43.33
N ARG A 139 -26.87 28.25 -43.90
CA ARG A 139 -27.92 28.36 -44.94
C ARG A 139 -27.72 27.46 -46.18
N ALA A 140 -26.53 26.91 -46.39
CA ALA A 140 -26.23 26.01 -47.50
C ALA A 140 -26.63 24.53 -47.24
N GLU A 141 -26.80 24.13 -45.99
CA GLU A 141 -27.09 22.75 -45.61
C GLU A 141 -28.47 22.74 -44.93
N ARG A 142 -29.50 22.27 -45.65
CA ARG A 142 -30.90 22.20 -45.16
C ARG A 142 -31.11 21.15 -44.06
N ALA A 143 -30.07 20.85 -43.28
CA ALA A 143 -30.06 19.82 -42.27
C ALA A 143 -30.41 20.37 -40.89
N THR A 144 -31.31 19.65 -40.23
CA THR A 144 -31.69 19.78 -38.82
C THR A 144 -30.48 19.82 -37.88
N MET A 145 -30.57 20.67 -36.86
CA MET A 145 -29.63 20.81 -35.73
C MET A 145 -28.96 19.49 -35.32
N LYS A 146 -27.62 19.44 -35.30
CA LYS A 146 -26.85 18.25 -34.88
C LYS A 146 -26.39 18.40 -33.42
N PRO A 147 -26.93 17.62 -32.46
CA PRO A 147 -26.46 17.65 -31.08
C PRO A 147 -25.07 17.02 -30.95
N ARG A 148 -24.22 17.58 -30.08
CA ARG A 148 -22.84 17.14 -29.81
C ARG A 148 -22.64 17.09 -28.29
N LEU A 149 -22.41 15.90 -27.75
CA LEU A 149 -22.10 15.70 -26.33
C LEU A 149 -20.59 15.54 -26.18
N THR A 150 -19.98 16.38 -25.34
CA THR A 150 -18.57 16.30 -24.97
C THR A 150 -18.47 15.94 -23.48
N LEU A 151 -17.64 14.95 -23.17
CA LEU A 151 -17.36 14.45 -21.83
C LEU A 151 -15.90 14.72 -21.49
N GLN A 152 -15.62 15.27 -20.31
CA GLN A 152 -14.28 15.47 -19.78
C GLN A 152 -14.10 14.64 -18.51
N PHE A 153 -13.25 13.62 -18.60
CA PHE A 153 -12.88 12.79 -17.46
C PHE A 153 -11.67 13.39 -16.75
N SER A 154 -11.79 13.59 -15.44
CA SER A 154 -10.68 13.92 -14.55
C SER A 154 -10.18 12.64 -13.90
N LEU A 155 -8.93 12.30 -14.18
CA LEU A 155 -8.28 11.06 -13.83
C LEU A 155 -7.02 11.35 -13.01
N VAL A 156 -6.72 10.56 -12.00
CA VAL A 156 -5.55 10.75 -11.13
C VAL A 156 -4.64 9.55 -11.23
N ASP A 157 -3.39 9.79 -11.61
CA ASP A 157 -2.39 8.74 -11.70
C ASP A 157 -1.88 8.30 -10.32
N CYS A 158 -1.00 7.29 -10.30
CA CYS A 158 -0.35 6.79 -9.08
C CYS A 158 0.58 7.81 -8.40
N ASN A 159 0.94 8.90 -9.09
CA ASN A 159 1.76 9.99 -8.59
C ASN A 159 0.93 11.16 -8.06
N GLY A 160 -0.41 11.06 -8.10
CA GLY A 160 -1.33 12.11 -7.68
C GLY A 160 -1.52 13.22 -8.72
N GLN A 161 -0.95 13.09 -9.92
CA GLN A 161 -1.14 14.03 -11.01
C GLN A 161 -2.53 13.85 -11.64
N CYS A 162 -3.19 14.97 -11.91
CA CYS A 162 -4.53 14.99 -12.48
C CYS A 162 -4.46 15.17 -13.99
N ASN A 163 -4.88 14.15 -14.74
CA ASN A 163 -4.97 14.15 -16.19
C ASN A 163 -6.43 14.34 -16.62
N LYS A 164 -6.65 15.21 -17.61
CA LYS A 164 -7.98 15.46 -18.20
C LYS A 164 -8.07 14.80 -19.58
N VAL A 165 -9.10 14.00 -19.79
CA VAL A 165 -9.36 13.32 -21.08
C VAL A 165 -10.71 13.80 -21.63
N ASN A 166 -10.69 14.41 -22.81
CA ASN A 166 -11.89 14.90 -23.49
C ASN A 166 -12.33 13.89 -24.56
N VAL A 167 -13.60 13.52 -24.54
CA VAL A 167 -14.19 12.54 -25.47
C VAL A 167 -15.50 13.09 -26.02
N GLU A 168 -15.71 12.91 -27.31
CA GLU A 168 -17.00 13.18 -27.93
C GLU A 168 -17.84 11.92 -27.94
N CYS A 169 -19.07 12.02 -27.49
CA CYS A 169 -19.93 10.87 -27.30
C CYS A 169 -21.20 11.02 -28.13
N SER A 170 -21.50 10.01 -28.94
CA SER A 170 -22.82 9.87 -29.56
C SER A 170 -23.82 9.26 -28.56
N ILE A 171 -25.11 9.39 -28.83
CA ILE A 171 -26.17 8.81 -28.00
C ILE A 171 -26.01 7.29 -27.87
N ASP A 172 -25.62 6.62 -28.97
CA ASP A 172 -25.41 5.17 -28.96
C ASP A 172 -24.21 4.77 -28.10
N ASN A 173 -23.11 5.55 -28.14
CA ASN A 173 -21.96 5.32 -27.28
C ASN A 173 -22.31 5.56 -25.81
N LEU A 174 -23.15 6.55 -25.51
CA LEU A 174 -23.61 6.82 -24.14
C LEU A 174 -24.48 5.68 -23.59
N ARG A 175 -25.37 5.13 -24.42
CA ARG A 175 -26.18 3.95 -24.05
C ARG A 175 -25.31 2.74 -23.78
N LYS A 176 -24.37 2.43 -24.68
CA LYS A 176 -23.41 1.34 -24.48
C LYS A 176 -22.60 1.52 -23.20
N MET A 177 -22.12 2.74 -22.94
CA MET A 177 -21.36 3.06 -21.72
C MET A 177 -22.20 2.83 -20.46
N ARG A 178 -23.47 3.27 -20.45
CA ARG A 178 -24.41 2.98 -19.35
C ARG A 178 -24.55 1.47 -19.13
N ASP A 179 -24.82 0.71 -20.18
CA ASP A 179 -25.09 -0.73 -20.06
C ASP A 179 -23.89 -1.49 -19.49
N VAL A 180 -22.69 -1.18 -19.96
CA VAL A 180 -21.44 -1.76 -19.44
C VAL A 180 -21.20 -1.34 -17.99
N LEU A 181 -21.39 -0.06 -17.66
CA LEU A 181 -21.21 0.41 -16.28
C LEU A 181 -22.22 -0.22 -15.32
N GLU A 182 -23.45 -0.44 -15.76
CA GLU A 182 -24.51 -1.07 -14.98
C GLU A 182 -24.22 -2.55 -14.76
N GLU A 183 -23.77 -3.27 -15.79
CA GLU A 183 -23.33 -4.66 -15.67
C GLU A 183 -22.18 -4.79 -14.66
N VAL A 184 -21.15 -3.94 -14.78
CA VAL A 184 -20.00 -3.92 -13.86
C VAL A 184 -20.44 -3.56 -12.44
N LEU A 185 -21.39 -2.63 -12.28
CA LEU A 185 -21.93 -2.28 -10.97
C LEU A 185 -22.65 -3.46 -10.31
N GLN A 186 -23.42 -4.24 -11.07
CA GLN A 186 -24.06 -5.45 -10.56
C GLN A 186 -23.02 -6.53 -10.22
N ALA A 187 -22.00 -6.72 -11.04
CA ALA A 187 -20.89 -7.62 -10.75
C ALA A 187 -20.10 -7.21 -9.49
N ALA A 188 -19.88 -5.91 -9.28
CA ALA A 188 -19.21 -5.36 -8.11
C ALA A 188 -20.01 -5.56 -6.80
N ARG A 189 -21.34 -5.67 -6.89
CA ARG A 189 -22.19 -5.99 -5.73
C ARG A 189 -22.07 -7.44 -5.26
N THR A 190 -21.44 -8.33 -6.04
CA THR A 190 -21.26 -9.72 -5.64
C THR A 190 -20.38 -9.85 -4.39
N ARG A 191 -20.67 -10.86 -3.57
CA ARG A 191 -19.94 -11.11 -2.30
C ARG A 191 -18.44 -11.32 -2.52
N LYS A 192 -18.04 -11.90 -3.65
CA LYS A 192 -16.64 -12.16 -4.00
C LYS A 192 -15.88 -10.85 -4.22
N VAL A 193 -16.43 -9.93 -5.02
CA VAL A 193 -15.80 -8.63 -5.28
C VAL A 193 -15.76 -7.78 -4.01
N ARG A 194 -16.85 -7.72 -3.23
CA ARG A 194 -16.84 -7.03 -1.93
C ARG A 194 -15.80 -7.56 -0.94
N LYS A 195 -15.57 -8.88 -0.94
CA LYS A 195 -14.52 -9.49 -0.11
C LYS A 195 -13.13 -9.08 -0.60
N LEU A 196 -12.88 -9.08 -1.90
CA LEU A 196 -11.62 -8.62 -2.48
C LEU A 196 -11.37 -7.13 -2.24
N THR A 197 -12.38 -6.27 -2.43
CA THR A 197 -12.25 -4.83 -2.15
C THR A 197 -11.85 -4.58 -0.70
N ARG A 198 -12.50 -5.26 0.27
CA ARG A 198 -12.13 -5.17 1.71
C ARG A 198 -10.74 -5.71 2.06
N MET A 199 -10.13 -6.52 1.20
CA MET A 199 -8.76 -7.00 1.40
C MET A 199 -7.72 -6.08 0.75
N LEU A 200 -8.16 -5.19 -0.15
CA LEU A 200 -7.31 -4.26 -0.90
C LEU A 200 -7.39 -2.82 -0.37
N THR A 201 -8.48 -2.43 0.30
CA THR A 201 -8.60 -1.21 1.13
C THR A 201 -8.23 -1.50 2.56
#